data_AF-A0A7K4GP60-F1
#
_entry.id   AF-A0A7K4GP60-F1
#
_cell.length_a   1.000
_cell.length_b   1.000
_cell.length_c   1.000
_cell.angle_alpha   90.00
_cell.angle_beta   90.00
_cell.angle_gamma   90.00
#
_symmetry.space_group_name_H-M   'P 1'
#
loop_
_entity.id
_entity.type
_entity.pdbx_description
1 polymer ?
#
loop_
_entity_poly.entity_id
_entity_poly.type
_entity_poly.pdbx_seq_one_letter_code
_entity_poly.pdbx_strand_id
1 'polypeptide(L)'
;MVNRDTHSDLDKAWEHYEKIRDSLNGLYEILNMNLDDGNIFYKCAVDNLEILKETIIDLLKKDYNPTEIKIKLRELEFDMKKHLFFESEEKQK
;
A
#
# COMPACT_ATOMS: atom_id res chain seq x y z
N MET A 1 -34.19 -15.93 -1.44
CA MET A 1 -33.22 -15.73 -2.53
C MET A 1 -31.95 -15.19 -1.91
N VAL A 2 -30.91 -16.02 -1.80
CA VAL A 2 -29.58 -15.55 -1.36
C VAL A 2 -28.94 -14.88 -2.58
N ASN A 3 -28.65 -13.58 -2.46
CA ASN A 3 -28.16 -12.75 -3.56
C ASN A 3 -26.85 -13.32 -4.12
N ARG A 4 -26.80 -13.58 -5.43
CA ARG A 4 -25.56 -13.94 -6.14
C ARG A 4 -24.54 -12.79 -6.11
N ASP A 5 -25.00 -11.55 -5.93
CA ASP A 5 -24.15 -10.34 -5.96
C ASP A 5 -23.20 -10.22 -4.76
N THR A 6 -23.59 -10.71 -3.57
CA THR A 6 -22.75 -10.64 -2.36
C THR A 6 -21.53 -11.55 -2.43
N HIS A 7 -21.59 -12.61 -3.24
CA HIS A 7 -20.45 -13.52 -3.43
C HIS A 7 -19.36 -12.83 -4.26
N SER A 8 -19.74 -12.13 -5.34
CA SER A 8 -18.83 -11.37 -6.20
C SER A 8 -18.06 -10.28 -5.46
N ASP A 9 -18.70 -9.54 -4.54
CA ASP A 9 -18.03 -8.44 -3.84
C ASP A 9 -17.08 -8.91 -2.75
N LEU A 10 -17.39 -10.05 -2.11
CA LEU A 10 -16.47 -10.72 -1.18
C LEU A 10 -15.23 -11.25 -1.93
N ASP A 11 -15.44 -11.86 -3.10
CA ASP A 11 -14.35 -12.40 -3.92
C ASP A 11 -13.39 -11.28 -4.36
N LYS A 12 -13.93 -10.13 -4.80
CA LYS A 12 -13.12 -8.94 -5.10
C LYS A 12 -12.37 -8.42 -3.88
N ALA A 13 -13.01 -8.40 -2.70
CA ALA A 13 -12.34 -7.98 -1.47
C ALA A 13 -11.15 -8.90 -1.15
N TRP A 14 -11.29 -10.21 -1.39
CA TRP A 14 -10.19 -11.16 -1.23
C TRP A 14 -9.08 -10.96 -2.26
N GLU A 15 -9.41 -10.71 -3.53
CA GLU A 15 -8.40 -10.37 -4.52
C GLU A 15 -7.60 -9.10 -4.12
N HIS A 16 -8.27 -8.09 -3.57
CA HIS A 16 -7.60 -6.89 -3.06
C HIS A 16 -6.71 -7.18 -1.86
N TYR A 17 -7.17 -8.02 -0.92
CA TYR A 17 -6.37 -8.47 0.21
C TYR A 17 -5.10 -9.21 -0.24
N GLU A 18 -5.23 -10.17 -1.16
CA GLU A 18 -4.10 -10.94 -1.70
C GLU A 18 -3.08 -10.01 -2.36
N LYS A 19 -3.52 -9.04 -3.16
CA LYS A 19 -2.64 -8.03 -3.77
C LYS A 19 -1.89 -7.20 -2.73
N ILE A 20 -2.55 -6.78 -1.65
CA ILE A 20 -1.91 -6.03 -0.55
C ILE A 20 -0.85 -6.90 0.12
N ARG A 21 -1.22 -8.14 0.48
CA ARG A 21 -0.32 -9.10 1.14
C ARG A 21 0.92 -9.36 0.30
N ASP A 22 0.74 -9.70 -0.97
CA ASP A 22 1.84 -10.07 -1.85
C ASP A 22 2.75 -8.87 -2.15
N SER A 23 2.19 -7.66 -2.24
CA SER A 23 2.98 -6.44 -2.39
C SER A 23 3.83 -6.13 -1.15
N LEU A 24 3.28 -6.26 0.06
CA LEU A 24 4.02 -6.04 1.30
C LEU A 24 5.15 -7.07 1.45
N ASN A 25 4.87 -8.35 1.16
CA ASN A 25 5.89 -9.40 1.19
C ASN A 25 6.98 -9.16 0.15
N GLY A 26 6.62 -8.79 -1.09
CA GLY A 26 7.60 -8.49 -2.13
C GLY A 26 8.52 -7.32 -1.75
N LEU A 27 7.97 -6.27 -1.13
CA LEU A 27 8.79 -5.16 -0.60
C LEU A 27 9.74 -5.64 0.50
N TYR A 28 9.28 -6.45 1.43
CA TYR A 28 10.13 -7.02 2.49
C TYR A 28 11.28 -7.86 1.89
N GLU A 29 10.97 -8.74 0.94
CA GLU A 29 11.97 -9.58 0.26
C GLU A 29 13.02 -8.73 -0.47
N ILE A 30 12.59 -7.69 -1.20
CA ILE A 30 13.51 -6.76 -1.87
C ILE A 30 14.43 -6.09 -0.84
N LEU A 31 13.90 -5.59 0.27
CA LEU A 31 14.71 -4.96 1.31
C LEU A 31 15.72 -5.96 1.90
N ASN A 32 15.27 -7.18 2.21
CA ASN A 32 16.08 -8.24 2.80
C ASN A 32 17.16 -8.78 1.87
N MET A 33 16.93 -8.75 0.56
CA MET A 33 17.94 -9.13 -0.43
C MET A 33 19.00 -8.06 -0.67
N ASN A 34 18.68 -6.79 -0.44
CA ASN A 34 19.51 -5.66 -0.88
C ASN A 34 20.19 -4.91 0.27
N LEU A 35 19.74 -5.07 1.52
CA LEU A 35 20.29 -4.37 2.68
C LEU A 35 20.66 -5.36 3.77
N ASP A 36 21.80 -5.11 4.41
CA ASP A 36 22.25 -5.87 5.58
C ASP A 36 21.33 -5.59 6.79
N ASP A 37 21.02 -6.60 7.59
CA ASP A 37 20.06 -6.51 8.69
C ASP A 37 20.56 -5.60 9.84
N GLY A 38 21.88 -5.48 9.97
CA GLY A 38 22.55 -4.53 10.86
C GLY A 38 22.46 -3.08 10.41
N ASN A 39 22.11 -2.82 9.15
CA ASN A 39 22.07 -1.48 8.56
C ASN A 39 20.87 -0.67 9.08
N ILE A 40 21.11 0.58 9.46
CA ILE A 40 20.04 1.50 9.89
C ILE A 40 18.98 1.72 8.80
N PHE A 41 19.37 1.71 7.52
CA PHE A 41 18.42 1.83 6.41
C PHE A 41 17.52 0.60 6.29
N TYR A 42 18.02 -0.60 6.58
CA TYR A 42 17.18 -1.81 6.63
C TYR A 42 16.14 -1.68 7.74
N LYS A 43 16.58 -1.31 8.95
CA LYS A 43 15.69 -1.12 10.10
C LYS A 43 14.60 -0.09 9.81
N CYS A 44 14.97 1.10 9.32
CA CYS A 44 13.99 2.12 8.96
C CYS A 44 13.03 1.67 7.86
N ALA A 45 13.51 0.88 6.88
CA ALA A 45 12.66 0.37 5.82
C ALA A 45 11.65 -0.67 6.33
N VAL A 46 12.08 -1.57 7.23
CA VAL A 46 11.20 -2.54 7.90
C VAL A 46 10.19 -1.82 8.80
N ASP A 47 10.61 -0.82 9.58
CA ASP A 47 9.72 -0.01 10.43
C ASP A 47 8.64 0.68 9.58
N ASN A 48 9.01 1.28 8.45
CA ASN A 48 8.06 1.89 7.53
C ASN A 48 7.07 0.87 6.94
N LEU A 49 7.54 -0.34 6.63
CA LEU A 49 6.69 -1.41 6.12
C LEU A 49 5.69 -1.91 7.18
N GLU A 50 6.11 -1.99 8.44
CA GLU A 50 5.25 -2.33 9.56
C GLU A 50 4.17 -1.26 9.79
N ILE A 51 4.55 0.02 9.77
CA ILE A 51 3.61 1.14 9.87
C ILE A 51 2.59 1.11 8.72
N LEU A 52 3.04 0.81 7.50
CA LEU A 52 2.16 0.70 6.34
C LEU A 52 1.13 -0.43 6.54
N LYS A 53 1.58 -1.62 6.95
CA LYS A 53 0.73 -2.78 7.25
C LYS A 53 -0.33 -2.43 8.29
N GLU A 54 0.06 -1.85 9.43
CA GLU A 54 -0.87 -1.46 10.49
C GLU A 54 -1.87 -0.40 10.01
N THR A 55 -1.41 0.59 9.25
CA THR A 55 -2.27 1.65 8.71
C THR A 55 -3.33 1.11 7.75
N ILE A 56 -2.97 0.15 6.88
CA ILE A 56 -3.93 -0.51 6.00
C ILE A 56 -4.99 -1.27 6.81
N ILE A 57 -4.57 -2.02 7.84
CA ILE A 57 -5.49 -2.75 8.71
C ILE A 57 -6.47 -1.78 9.41
N ASP A 58 -5.96 -0.66 9.90
CA ASP A 58 -6.76 0.38 10.54
C ASP A 58 -7.75 1.03 9.58
N LEU A 59 -7.32 1.33 8.34
CA LEU A 59 -8.16 1.86 7.27
C LEU A 59 -9.33 0.93 6.93
N LEU A 60 -9.10 -0.39 6.95
CA LEU A 60 -10.10 -1.40 6.63
C LEU A 60 -11.08 -1.67 7.78
N LYS A 61 -10.68 -1.44 9.04
CA LYS A 61 -11.48 -1.78 10.23
C LYS A 61 -12.43 -0.69 10.69
N LYS A 62 -12.16 0.58 10.36
CA LYS A 62 -12.94 1.71 10.89
C LYS A 62 -13.92 2.24 9.83
N ASP A 63 -15.08 2.66 10.30
CA ASP A 63 -16.07 3.38 9.48
C ASP A 63 -15.66 4.85 9.35
N TYR A 64 -14.78 5.12 8.38
CA TYR A 64 -14.41 6.48 8.02
C TYR A 64 -15.46 7.16 7.14
N ASN A 65 -15.46 8.50 7.13
CA ASN A 65 -16.29 9.27 6.21
C ASN A 65 -15.87 8.98 4.75
N PRO A 66 -16.77 8.44 3.89
CA PRO A 66 -16.41 8.06 2.53
C PRO A 66 -15.94 9.22 1.65
N THR A 67 -16.45 10.43 1.90
CA THR A 67 -16.06 11.62 1.13
C THR A 67 -14.63 12.04 1.44
N GLU A 68 -14.26 12.02 2.72
CA GLU A 68 -12.92 12.37 3.16
C GLU A 68 -11.89 11.35 2.68
N ILE A 69 -12.22 10.05 2.78
CA ILE A 69 -11.37 8.97 2.24
C ILE A 69 -11.12 9.15 0.74
N LYS A 70 -12.15 9.49 -0.05
CA LYS A 70 -11.97 9.74 -1.49
C LYS A 70 -11.02 10.91 -1.78
N ILE A 71 -11.06 11.97 -0.97
CA ILE A 71 -10.14 13.11 -1.11
C ILE A 71 -8.72 12.66 -0.79
N LYS A 72 -8.51 11.96 0.33
CA LYS A 72 -7.19 11.46 0.74
C LYS A 72 -6.59 10.45 -0.24
N LEU A 73 -7.41 9.58 -0.83
CA LEU A 73 -6.96 8.67 -1.89
C LEU A 73 -6.49 9.41 -3.14
N ARG A 74 -7.17 10.51 -3.53
CA ARG A 74 -6.72 11.35 -4.65
C ARG A 74 -5.42 12.10 -4.36
N GLU A 75 -5.26 12.61 -3.14
CA GLU A 75 -4.01 13.22 -2.68
C GLU A 75 -2.86 12.20 -2.79
N LEU A 76 -3.07 10.99 -2.26
CA LEU A 76 -2.10 9.90 -2.34
C LEU A 76 -1.75 9.53 -3.80
N GLU A 77 -2.75 9.37 -4.67
CA GLU A 77 -2.52 9.10 -6.09
C GLU A 77 -1.71 10.19 -6.78
N PHE A 78 -1.95 11.46 -6.42
CA PHE A 78 -1.22 12.60 -6.96
C PHE A 78 0.25 12.59 -6.50
N ASP A 79 0.48 12.42 -5.20
CA ASP A 79 1.83 12.38 -4.62
C ASP A 79 2.64 11.19 -5.17
N MET A 80 2.02 10.02 -5.27
CA MET A 80 2.67 8.85 -5.88
C MET A 80 3.05 9.10 -7.34
N LYS A 81 2.16 9.74 -8.12
CA LYS A 81 2.47 10.06 -9.52
C LYS A 81 3.67 11.00 -9.63
N LYS A 82 3.75 12.01 -8.76
CA LYS A 82 4.88 12.94 -8.70
C LYS A 82 6.21 12.19 -8.55
N HIS A 83 6.30 11.30 -7.57
CA HIS A 83 7.53 10.57 -7.29
C HIS A 83 7.86 9.47 -8.31
N LEU A 84 6.85 8.80 -8.87
CA LEU A 84 7.06 7.68 -9.79
C LEU A 84 7.28 8.10 -11.25
N PHE A 85 6.74 9.25 -11.69
CA PHE A 85 6.73 9.62 -13.11
C PHE A 85 7.31 11.00 -13.42
N PHE A 86 7.36 11.93 -12.46
CA PHE A 86 7.76 13.32 -12.73
C PHE A 86 9.16 13.68 -12.21
N GLU A 87 9.68 13.00 -11.19
CA GLU A 87 11.08 13.21 -10.73
C GLU A 87 12.14 12.59 -11.65
N SER A 88 11.75 11.74 -12.60
CA SER A 88 12.64 11.19 -13.63
C SER A 88 13.05 12.19 -14.73
N GLU A 89 12.33 13.31 -14.90
CA GLU A 89 12.63 14.29 -15.95
C GLU A 89 13.66 15.36 -15.52
N GLU A 90 13.85 15.60 -14.22
CA GLU A 90 14.77 16.66 -13.74
C GLU A 90 16.23 16.20 -13.61
N LYS A 91 16.52 14.89 -13.65
CA LYS A 91 17.90 14.35 -13.53
C LYS A 91 18.69 14.28 -14.85
N GLN A 92 18.21 14.89 -15.94
CA GLN A 92 18.90 14.92 -17.25
C GLN A 92 19.39 16.31 -17.69
N LYS A 93 19.78 17.20 -16.78
CA LYS A 93 20.47 18.45 -17.14
C LYS A 93 21.85 18.57 -16.50
#